data_AF-A0A1M3INR7-F1
#
_entry.id   AF-A0A1M3INR7-F1
#
_cell.length_a   1.000
_cell.length_b   1.000
_cell.length_c   1.000
_cell.angle_alpha   90.00
_cell.angle_beta   90.00
_cell.angle_gamma   90.00
#
_symmetry.space_group_name_H-M   'P 1'
#
loop_
_entity.id
_entity.type
_entity.pdbx_description
1 polymer ?
#
loop_
_entity_poly.entity_id
_entity_poly.type
_entity_poly.pdbx_seq_one_letter_code
_entity_poly.pdbx_strand_id
1 'polypeptide(L)'
;MFDIKLEDNTPSARLKYARELTGLSRTLFCKISNLSLSSVSHWENGEQKYSRQAAEQLTKSLKGRGIQVSVEWLMEGVGHEPRVFNEQKDNQSTFNVSAVLDEEEFIWQESTAFAKFYKDCLVHIIPDDSSFPLYKPRDHIGGKIIPQEAISLFKADPLIVELEDGSIMLRYLEETSKVGIYHLRSINQATVMTKPLIKNVRIKHAAPVIWFRRRSLG
;
A
#
# COMPACT_ATOMS: atom_id res chain seq x y z
N MET A 1 4.97 15.76 1.92
CA MET A 1 5.19 16.15 0.51
C MET A 1 6.68 16.41 0.39
N PHE A 2 7.42 15.59 -0.36
CA PHE A 2 8.86 15.80 -0.51
C PHE A 2 9.07 17.00 -1.44
N ASP A 3 9.87 17.98 -1.03
CA ASP A 3 10.27 19.10 -1.87
C ASP A 3 11.28 18.61 -2.91
N ILE A 4 10.78 17.99 -3.99
CA ILE A 4 11.60 17.64 -5.14
C ILE A 4 11.89 18.95 -5.87
N LYS A 5 13.16 19.34 -5.92
CA LYS A 5 13.60 20.53 -6.66
C LYS A 5 14.37 20.08 -7.89
N LEU A 6 14.16 20.78 -9.01
CA LEU A 6 14.98 20.59 -10.20
C LEU A 6 16.40 21.09 -9.90
N GLU A 7 17.36 20.17 -9.84
CA GLU A 7 18.76 20.47 -9.48
C GLU A 7 19.51 21.21 -10.59
N ASP A 8 19.17 20.92 -11.85
CA ASP A 8 19.82 21.47 -13.05
C ASP A 8 18.84 21.50 -14.24
N ASN A 9 19.01 22.44 -15.18
CA ASN A 9 18.16 22.59 -16.36
C ASN A 9 18.68 21.78 -17.57
N THR A 10 19.16 20.56 -17.32
CA THR A 10 19.57 19.62 -18.36
C THR A 10 18.43 18.66 -18.73
N PRO A 11 18.39 18.11 -19.96
CA PRO A 11 17.34 17.17 -20.38
C PRO A 11 17.27 15.90 -19.52
N SER A 12 18.41 15.48 -18.97
CA SER A 12 18.55 14.36 -18.04
C SER A 12 17.92 14.66 -16.68
N ALA A 13 18.23 15.83 -16.10
CA ALA A 13 17.66 16.28 -14.83
C ALA A 13 16.14 16.51 -14.92
N ARG A 14 15.66 17.09 -16.03
CA ARG A 14 14.23 17.29 -16.27
C ARG A 14 13.45 15.98 -16.41
N LEU A 15 14.02 14.99 -17.11
CA LEU A 15 13.44 13.66 -17.21
C LEU A 15 13.36 12.99 -15.83
N LYS A 16 14.47 13.00 -15.08
CA LYS A 16 14.54 12.44 -13.73
C LYS A 16 13.49 13.10 -12.81
N TYR A 17 13.41 14.42 -12.82
CA TYR A 17 12.43 15.20 -12.07
C TYR A 17 10.99 14.81 -12.44
N ALA A 18 10.65 14.79 -13.73
CA ALA A 18 9.31 14.43 -14.19
C ALA A 18 8.93 12.98 -13.80
N ARG A 19 9.88 12.04 -13.83
CA ARG A 19 9.66 10.68 -13.35
C ARG A 19 9.44 10.65 -11.83
N GLU A 20 10.26 11.36 -11.05
CA GLU A 20 10.17 11.33 -9.59
C GLU A 20 8.83 11.88 -9.08
N LEU A 21 8.22 12.83 -9.80
CA LEU A 21 6.86 13.28 -9.54
C LEU A 21 5.80 12.16 -9.64
N THR A 22 6.07 11.06 -10.36
CA THR A 22 5.16 9.89 -10.40
C THR A 22 5.18 9.08 -9.11
N GLY A 23 6.20 9.26 -8.25
CA GLY A 23 6.46 8.42 -7.09
C GLY A 23 6.99 7.00 -7.42
N LEU A 24 7.24 6.70 -8.69
CA LEU A 24 7.73 5.38 -9.13
C LEU A 24 9.26 5.33 -9.17
N SER A 25 9.82 4.20 -8.77
CA SER A 25 11.22 3.88 -9.06
C SER A 25 11.46 3.80 -10.57
N ARG A 26 12.69 4.05 -11.03
CA ARG A 26 13.07 3.93 -12.46
C ARG A 26 12.69 2.57 -13.04
N THR A 27 12.94 1.49 -12.29
CA THR A 27 12.61 0.12 -12.70
C THR A 27 11.11 -0.09 -12.90
N LEU A 28 10.29 0.39 -11.97
CA LEU A 28 8.84 0.26 -12.03
C LEU A 28 8.24 1.15 -13.13
N PHE A 29 8.73 2.38 -13.26
CA PHE A 29 8.35 3.28 -14.35
C PHE A 29 8.61 2.63 -15.72
N CYS A 30 9.82 2.12 -15.96
CA CYS A 30 10.18 1.47 -17.22
C CYS A 30 9.30 0.25 -17.52
N LYS A 31 9.04 -0.59 -16.51
CA LYS A 31 8.21 -1.79 -16.65
C LYS A 31 6.78 -1.44 -17.09
N ILE A 32 6.19 -0.41 -16.51
CA ILE A 32 4.80 -0.05 -16.80
C ILE A 32 4.69 0.76 -18.10
N SER A 33 5.67 1.61 -18.38
CA SER A 33 5.73 2.40 -19.62
C SER A 33 6.23 1.62 -20.83
N ASN A 34 6.59 0.34 -20.66
CA ASN A 34 7.22 -0.50 -21.69
C ASN A 34 8.47 0.17 -22.32
N LEU A 35 9.31 0.78 -21.47
CA LEU A 35 10.56 1.43 -21.86
C LEU A 35 11.75 0.57 -21.41
N SER A 36 12.86 0.65 -22.15
CA SER A 36 14.11 -0.01 -21.76
C SER A 36 14.70 0.67 -20.53
N LEU A 37 14.88 -0.10 -19.44
CA LEU A 37 15.54 0.38 -18.23
C LEU A 37 16.95 0.91 -18.52
N SER A 38 17.67 0.24 -19.42
CA SER A 38 19.01 0.67 -19.84
C SER A 38 18.92 2.06 -20.48
N SER A 39 18.04 2.26 -21.45
CA SER A 39 17.92 3.54 -22.16
C SER A 39 17.53 4.69 -21.22
N VAL A 40 16.51 4.48 -20.37
CA VAL A 40 16.09 5.52 -19.40
C VAL A 40 17.20 5.83 -18.40
N SER A 41 18.01 4.85 -18.00
CA SER A 41 19.16 5.09 -17.12
C SER A 41 20.21 5.97 -17.79
N HIS A 42 20.60 5.67 -19.03
CA HIS A 42 21.57 6.49 -19.79
C HIS A 42 21.04 7.91 -20.02
N TRP A 43 19.72 8.07 -20.23
CA TRP A 43 19.09 9.38 -20.39
C TRP A 43 19.07 10.19 -19.10
N GLU A 44 18.70 9.59 -17.96
CA GLU A 44 18.69 10.29 -16.66
C GLU A 44 20.09 10.62 -16.14
N ASN A 45 21.11 9.85 -16.54
CA ASN A 45 22.50 10.12 -16.20
C ASN A 45 23.17 11.13 -17.15
N GLY A 46 22.52 11.51 -18.25
CA GLY A 46 23.09 12.40 -19.27
C GLY A 46 24.12 11.74 -20.19
N GLU A 47 24.25 10.41 -20.15
CA GLU A 47 25.16 9.62 -20.98
C GLU A 47 24.69 9.56 -22.44
N GLN A 48 23.38 9.64 -22.67
CA GLN A 48 22.78 9.65 -24.00
C GLN A 48 21.65 10.67 -24.10
N LYS A 49 21.54 11.34 -25.25
CA LYS A 49 20.35 12.12 -25.58
C LYS A 49 19.26 11.20 -26.11
N TYR A 50 18.01 11.46 -25.74
CA TYR A 50 16.85 10.75 -26.27
C TYR A 50 16.28 11.46 -27.49
N SER A 51 15.64 10.70 -28.38
CA SER A 51 14.97 11.24 -29.56
C SER A 51 13.65 11.92 -29.19
N ARG A 52 13.12 12.78 -30.09
CA ARG A 52 11.78 13.37 -29.93
C ARG A 52 10.70 12.29 -29.79
N GLN A 53 10.81 11.19 -30.54
CA GLN A 53 9.89 10.05 -30.44
C GLN A 53 9.92 9.42 -29.03
N ALA A 54 11.10 9.28 -28.43
CA ALA A 54 11.22 8.80 -27.06
C ALA A 54 10.63 9.80 -26.05
N ALA A 55 10.81 11.11 -26.28
CA ALA A 55 10.22 12.16 -25.46
C ALA A 55 8.68 12.18 -25.52
N GLU A 56 8.08 11.90 -26.69
CA GLU A 56 6.63 11.75 -26.86
C GLU A 56 6.10 10.53 -26.09
N GLN A 57 6.80 9.39 -26.15
CA GLN A 57 6.44 8.19 -25.38
C GLN A 57 6.53 8.44 -23.87
N LEU A 58 7.57 9.15 -23.41
CA LEU A 58 7.73 9.57 -22.02
C LEU A 58 6.58 10.49 -21.59
N THR A 59 6.25 11.49 -22.39
CA THR A 59 5.16 12.43 -22.12
C THR A 59 3.81 11.71 -22.02
N LYS A 60 3.54 10.76 -22.93
CA LYS A 60 2.32 9.94 -22.89
C LYS A 60 2.24 9.09 -21.63
N SER A 61 3.38 8.49 -21.24
CA SER A 61 3.49 7.69 -20.02
C SER A 61 3.27 8.50 -18.76
N LEU A 62 3.84 9.71 -18.69
CA LEU A 62 3.67 10.65 -17.58
C LEU A 62 2.22 11.15 -17.50
N LYS A 63 1.60 11.46 -18.64
CA LYS A 63 0.19 11.88 -18.70
C LYS A 63 -0.75 10.80 -18.16
N GLY A 64 -0.54 9.54 -18.52
CA GLY A 64 -1.30 8.41 -17.97
C GLY A 64 -1.12 8.20 -16.46
N ARG A 65 -0.21 8.95 -15.83
CA ARG A 65 0.04 8.96 -14.38
C ARG A 65 -0.32 10.29 -13.73
N GLY A 66 -1.11 11.11 -14.41
CA GLY A 66 -1.56 12.40 -13.89
C GLY A 66 -0.48 13.48 -13.91
N ILE A 67 0.58 13.33 -14.71
CA ILE A 67 1.62 14.35 -14.88
C ILE A 67 1.60 14.86 -16.31
N GLN A 68 1.21 16.12 -16.48
CA GLN A 68 1.26 16.80 -17.76
C GLN A 68 2.58 17.54 -17.90
N VAL A 69 3.34 17.22 -18.93
CA VAL A 69 4.59 17.87 -19.29
C VAL A 69 4.66 18.00 -20.81
N SER A 70 5.30 19.05 -21.32
CA SER A 70 5.54 19.17 -22.76
C SER A 70 6.80 18.41 -23.19
N VAL A 71 6.79 17.93 -24.43
CA VAL A 71 7.95 17.31 -25.07
C VAL A 71 9.10 18.32 -25.14
N GLU A 72 8.79 19.56 -25.50
CA GLU A 72 9.69 20.69 -25.57
C GLU A 72 10.32 20.97 -24.20
N TRP A 73 9.54 20.86 -23.11
CA TRP A 73 10.08 21.10 -21.78
C TRP A 73 11.04 19.99 -21.40
N LEU A 74 10.71 18.71 -21.65
CA LEU A 74 11.64 17.60 -21.39
C LEU A 74 12.97 17.81 -22.15
N MET A 75 12.90 18.07 -23.45
CA MET A 75 14.07 18.10 -24.32
C MET A 75 14.90 19.39 -24.21
N GLU A 76 14.25 20.54 -24.10
CA GLU A 76 14.88 21.86 -24.27
C GLU A 76 14.63 22.80 -23.08
N GLY A 77 13.71 22.45 -22.18
CA GLY A 77 13.32 23.29 -21.05
C GLY A 77 12.36 24.42 -21.43
N VAL A 78 11.80 24.39 -22.63
CA VAL A 78 10.84 25.38 -23.15
C VAL A 78 9.45 24.77 -23.17
N GLY A 79 8.42 25.51 -22.77
CA GLY A 79 7.03 25.02 -22.72
C GLY A 79 6.55 24.79 -21.30
N HIS A 80 5.56 23.93 -21.11
CA HIS A 80 4.99 23.68 -19.79
C HIS A 80 5.78 22.60 -19.03
N GLU A 81 6.25 22.98 -17.85
CA GLU A 81 6.86 22.10 -16.86
C GLU A 81 5.86 21.06 -16.32
N PRO A 82 6.33 19.98 -15.68
CA PRO A 82 5.48 18.94 -15.11
C PRO A 82 4.49 19.51 -14.10
N ARG A 83 3.20 19.33 -14.37
CA ARG A 83 2.11 19.68 -13.45
C ARG A 83 1.31 18.43 -13.12
N VAL A 84 1.01 18.26 -11.83
CA VAL A 84 0.13 17.19 -11.37
C VAL A 84 -1.30 17.58 -11.75
N PHE A 85 -1.84 16.86 -12.71
CA PHE A 85 -3.20 17.03 -13.20
C PHE A 85 -4.12 16.11 -12.39
N ASN A 86 -4.87 16.70 -11.46
CA ASN A 86 -5.98 16.02 -10.78
C ASN A 86 -7.20 16.06 -11.71
N GLU A 87 -7.53 14.95 -12.35
CA GLU A 87 -8.79 14.77 -13.12
C GLU A 87 -10.07 14.84 -12.25
N GLN A 88 -9.97 15.12 -10.95
CA GLN A 88 -11.10 15.13 -10.02
C GLN A 88 -11.94 16.42 -10.01
N LYS A 89 -11.99 17.18 -11.09
CA LYS A 89 -12.92 18.32 -11.22
C LYS A 89 -13.69 18.25 -12.52
N ASP A 90 -14.56 17.24 -12.65
CA ASP A 90 -15.81 17.36 -13.42
C ASP A 90 -16.82 16.20 -13.29
N ASN A 91 -16.65 15.27 -12.34
CA ASN A 91 -17.75 14.35 -12.01
C ASN A 91 -18.62 14.99 -10.93
N GLN A 92 -19.62 15.75 -11.38
CA GLN A 92 -20.75 16.15 -10.55
C GLN A 92 -21.31 14.91 -9.84
N SER A 93 -21.25 14.97 -8.51
CA SER A 93 -21.59 13.90 -7.58
C SER A 93 -23.07 13.54 -7.67
N THR A 94 -23.41 12.50 -8.43
CA THR A 94 -24.56 11.64 -8.13
C THR A 94 -24.07 10.54 -7.20
N PHE A 95 -24.52 10.56 -5.95
CA PHE A 95 -24.28 9.48 -4.99
C PHE A 95 -24.98 8.21 -5.51
N ASN A 96 -24.24 7.39 -6.26
CA ASN A 96 -24.73 6.13 -6.79
C ASN A 96 -24.63 5.05 -5.72
N VAL A 97 -25.78 4.56 -5.24
CA VAL A 97 -25.88 3.45 -4.28
C VAL A 97 -25.25 2.16 -4.82
N SER A 98 -25.16 2.00 -6.14
CA SER A 98 -24.42 0.90 -6.78
C SER A 98 -22.92 0.88 -6.43
N ALA A 99 -22.32 2.05 -6.18
CA ALA A 99 -20.90 2.15 -5.80
C ALA A 99 -20.58 1.49 -4.43
N VAL A 100 -21.59 1.32 -3.57
CA VAL A 100 -21.43 0.70 -2.24
C VAL A 100 -21.37 -0.84 -2.31
N LEU A 101 -22.07 -1.43 -3.29
CA LEU A 101 -21.97 -2.87 -3.60
C LEU A 101 -20.64 -3.18 -4.28
N ASP A 102 -20.18 -2.28 -5.15
CA ASP A 102 -18.87 -2.39 -5.78
C ASP A 102 -17.73 -2.33 -4.74
N GLU A 103 -17.85 -1.53 -3.69
CA GLU A 103 -16.80 -1.37 -2.67
C GLU A 103 -16.49 -2.64 -1.89
N GLU A 104 -17.51 -3.42 -1.51
CA GLU A 104 -17.30 -4.68 -0.78
C GLU A 104 -16.60 -5.72 -1.66
N GLU A 105 -16.99 -5.79 -2.93
CA GLU A 105 -16.34 -6.61 -3.93
C GLU A 105 -14.88 -6.16 -4.17
N PHE A 106 -14.62 -4.84 -4.26
CA PHE A 106 -13.25 -4.33 -4.41
C PHE A 106 -12.38 -4.65 -3.21
N ILE A 107 -12.87 -4.46 -1.98
CA ILE A 107 -12.12 -4.81 -0.76
C ILE A 107 -11.83 -6.32 -0.73
N TRP A 108 -12.79 -7.15 -1.14
CA TRP A 108 -12.61 -8.59 -1.24
C TRP A 108 -11.55 -8.98 -2.29
N GLN A 109 -11.59 -8.34 -3.47
CA GLN A 109 -10.59 -8.54 -4.52
C GLN A 109 -9.19 -8.10 -4.07
N GLU A 110 -9.07 -6.96 -3.40
CA GLU A 110 -7.80 -6.50 -2.83
C GLU A 110 -7.28 -7.46 -1.74
N SER A 111 -8.16 -7.95 -0.87
CA SER A 111 -7.81 -8.95 0.16
C SER A 111 -7.27 -10.23 -0.48
N THR A 112 -7.95 -10.69 -1.54
CA THR A 112 -7.55 -11.86 -2.31
C THR A 112 -6.23 -11.63 -3.04
N ALA A 113 -6.03 -10.44 -3.59
CA ALA A 113 -4.79 -10.06 -4.26
C ALA A 113 -3.62 -9.98 -3.27
N PHE A 114 -3.84 -9.44 -2.06
CA PHE A 114 -2.85 -9.43 -0.99
C PHE A 114 -2.41 -10.86 -0.63
N ALA A 115 -3.39 -11.76 -0.43
CA ALA A 115 -3.12 -13.16 -0.13
C ALA A 115 -2.39 -13.90 -1.25
N LYS A 116 -2.69 -13.58 -2.52
CA LYS A 116 -1.97 -14.13 -3.68
C LYS A 116 -0.56 -13.58 -3.81
N PHE A 117 -0.35 -12.32 -3.46
CA PHE A 117 0.94 -11.65 -3.60
C PHE A 117 1.94 -12.09 -2.51
N TYR A 118 1.46 -12.32 -1.28
CA TYR A 118 2.28 -12.79 -0.17
C TYR A 118 2.02 -14.26 0.14
N LYS A 119 3.02 -15.11 -0.15
CA LYS A 119 2.94 -16.56 0.08
C LYS A 119 2.68 -16.92 1.55
N ASP A 120 3.31 -16.19 2.48
CA ASP A 120 3.20 -16.41 3.92
C ASP A 120 2.54 -15.18 4.58
N CYS A 121 1.21 -15.16 4.58
CA CYS A 121 0.44 -14.07 5.15
C CYS A 121 -0.82 -14.56 5.88
N LEU A 122 -1.35 -13.69 6.74
CA LEU A 122 -2.67 -13.84 7.33
C LEU A 122 -3.55 -12.69 6.84
N VAL A 123 -4.78 -13.03 6.46
CA VAL A 123 -5.84 -12.07 6.17
C VAL A 123 -7.02 -12.40 7.08
N HIS A 124 -7.58 -11.38 7.72
CA HIS A 124 -8.67 -11.53 8.66
C HIS A 124 -9.70 -10.43 8.48
N ILE A 125 -10.98 -10.80 8.56
CA ILE A 125 -12.10 -9.85 8.60
C ILE A 125 -12.53 -9.75 10.05
N ILE A 126 -12.51 -8.53 10.61
CA ILE A 126 -12.88 -8.30 12.00
C ILE A 126 -14.36 -8.68 12.20
N PRO A 127 -14.68 -9.68 13.04
CA PRO A 127 -16.06 -10.17 13.16
C PRO A 127 -16.87 -9.39 14.21
N ASP A 128 -16.21 -8.74 15.17
CA ASP A 128 -16.82 -8.18 16.37
C ASP A 128 -16.15 -6.88 16.85
N ASP A 129 -16.59 -6.37 18.00
CA ASP A 129 -16.11 -5.12 18.60
C ASP A 129 -14.82 -5.27 19.41
N SER A 130 -14.20 -6.46 19.45
CA SER A 130 -13.04 -6.73 20.30
C SER A 130 -11.77 -6.01 19.85
N SER A 131 -11.78 -5.46 18.63
CA SER A 131 -10.67 -4.69 18.06
C SER A 131 -10.90 -3.17 18.10
N PHE A 132 -12.02 -2.72 18.66
CA PHE A 132 -12.35 -1.29 18.82
C PHE A 132 -11.40 -0.62 19.84
N PRO A 133 -11.04 0.68 19.69
CA PRO A 133 -11.44 1.63 18.65
C PRO A 133 -10.59 1.58 17.37
N LEU A 134 -9.55 0.74 17.32
CA LEU A 134 -8.61 0.72 16.20
C LEU A 134 -9.28 0.15 14.95
N TYR A 135 -9.96 -0.99 15.10
CA TYR A 135 -10.67 -1.67 14.02
C TYR A 135 -12.12 -1.91 14.38
N LYS A 136 -12.99 -1.82 13.39
CA LYS A 136 -14.44 -2.02 13.47
C LYS A 136 -14.81 -3.38 12.86
N PRO A 137 -15.96 -3.95 13.25
CA PRO A 137 -16.53 -5.07 12.52
C PRO A 137 -16.55 -4.80 11.00
N ARG A 138 -16.25 -5.83 10.22
CA ARG A 138 -16.12 -5.82 8.75
C ARG A 138 -14.88 -5.14 8.18
N ASP A 139 -13.98 -4.61 9.01
CA ASP A 139 -12.68 -4.21 8.52
C ASP A 139 -11.89 -5.44 8.03
N HIS A 140 -11.18 -5.28 6.92
CA HIS A 140 -10.25 -6.28 6.42
C HIS A 140 -8.83 -5.89 6.83
N ILE A 141 -8.10 -6.82 7.42
CA ILE A 141 -6.70 -6.63 7.82
C ILE A 141 -5.83 -7.74 7.26
N GLY A 142 -4.58 -7.40 7.00
CA GLY A 142 -3.60 -8.30 6.40
C GLY A 142 -2.19 -8.05 6.95
N GLY A 143 -1.44 -9.14 7.09
CA GLY A 143 -0.10 -9.15 7.65
C GLY A 143 0.77 -10.25 7.06
N LYS A 144 2.09 -10.04 7.00
CA LYS A 144 3.03 -11.13 6.68
C LYS A 144 3.29 -11.96 7.93
N ILE A 145 3.32 -13.28 7.79
CA ILE A 145 3.68 -14.15 8.89
C ILE A 145 5.12 -13.84 9.31
N ILE A 146 5.33 -13.65 10.61
CA ILE A 146 6.65 -13.42 11.20
C ILE A 146 7.15 -14.69 11.89
N PRO A 147 8.48 -14.90 11.95
CA PRO A 147 9.07 -15.97 12.76
C PRO A 147 8.67 -15.86 14.24
N GLN A 148 8.57 -16.99 14.93
CA GLN A 148 8.08 -17.03 16.31
C GLN A 148 8.96 -16.22 17.29
N GLU A 149 10.27 -16.22 17.06
CA GLU A 149 11.25 -15.44 17.79
C GLU A 149 11.06 -13.92 17.65
N ALA A 150 10.50 -13.47 16.51
CA ALA A 150 10.26 -12.05 16.25
C ALA A 150 8.99 -11.53 16.94
N ILE A 151 8.10 -12.40 17.41
CA ILE A 151 6.86 -12.01 18.09
C ILE A 151 7.13 -11.09 19.30
N SER A 152 8.20 -11.39 20.05
CA SER A 152 8.61 -10.62 21.23
C SER A 152 8.99 -9.16 20.91
N LEU A 153 9.19 -8.80 19.64
CA LEU A 153 9.48 -7.43 19.21
C LEU A 153 8.22 -6.57 19.09
N PHE A 154 7.02 -7.17 19.01
CA PHE A 154 5.75 -6.48 18.76
C PHE A 154 4.90 -6.30 20.03
N LYS A 155 5.53 -6.06 21.19
CA LYS A 155 4.82 -5.95 22.49
C LYS A 155 3.83 -4.77 22.55
N ALA A 156 4.05 -3.74 21.75
CA ALA A 156 3.23 -2.53 21.72
C ALA A 156 2.06 -2.61 20.73
N ASP A 157 2.04 -3.59 19.83
CA ASP A 157 1.10 -3.65 18.72
C ASP A 157 0.26 -4.94 18.76
N PRO A 158 -1.03 -4.88 18.40
CA PRO A 158 -1.83 -6.09 18.27
C PRO A 158 -1.41 -6.85 17.00
N LEU A 159 -1.38 -8.18 17.10
CA LEU A 159 -1.03 -9.08 15.99
C LEU A 159 -2.25 -9.85 15.52
N ILE A 160 -2.33 -10.07 14.21
CA ILE A 160 -3.21 -11.09 13.64
C ILE A 160 -2.59 -12.43 14.02
N VAL A 161 -3.34 -13.27 14.72
CA VAL A 161 -2.89 -14.57 15.19
C VAL A 161 -3.79 -15.67 14.68
N GLU A 162 -3.17 -16.73 14.17
CA GLU A 162 -3.81 -18.01 13.86
C GLU A 162 -3.48 -18.98 15.00
N LEU A 163 -4.50 -19.58 15.60
CA LEU A 163 -4.34 -20.59 16.63
C LEU A 163 -4.24 -21.99 16.01
N GLU A 164 -3.86 -22.99 16.81
CA GLU A 164 -3.75 -24.38 16.37
C GLU A 164 -5.08 -24.97 15.87
N ASP A 165 -6.22 -24.46 16.36
CA ASP A 165 -7.56 -24.86 15.90
C ASP A 165 -7.99 -24.17 14.58
N GLY A 166 -7.11 -23.35 14.01
CA GLY A 166 -7.37 -22.58 12.78
C GLY A 166 -8.15 -21.29 13.00
N SER A 167 -8.53 -20.95 14.23
CA SER A 167 -9.17 -19.66 14.50
C SER A 167 -8.19 -18.50 14.30
N ILE A 168 -8.68 -17.42 13.69
CA ILE A 168 -7.90 -16.22 13.41
C ILE A 168 -8.52 -15.04 14.17
N MET A 169 -7.69 -14.21 14.80
CA MET A 169 -8.13 -13.03 15.56
C MET A 169 -7.05 -11.97 15.66
N LEU A 170 -7.44 -10.73 15.99
CA LEU A 170 -6.51 -9.63 16.29
C LEU A 170 -6.42 -9.41 17.80
N ARG A 171 -5.23 -9.60 18.37
CA ARG A 171 -5.00 -9.58 19.82
C ARG A 171 -3.61 -9.04 20.18
N TYR A 172 -3.51 -8.39 21.34
CA TYR A 172 -2.23 -8.20 22.02
C TYR A 172 -1.76 -9.54 22.59
N LEU A 173 -0.45 -9.77 22.52
CA LEU A 173 0.18 -10.97 23.07
C LEU A 173 0.92 -10.64 24.36
N GLU A 174 0.56 -11.35 25.41
CA GLU A 174 1.25 -11.28 26.70
C GLU A 174 2.01 -12.59 26.90
N GLU A 175 3.32 -12.48 27.12
CA GLU A 175 4.19 -13.63 27.37
C GLU A 175 3.79 -14.34 28.67
N THR A 176 3.86 -15.67 28.65
CA THR A 176 3.73 -16.49 29.86
C THR A 176 5.09 -17.04 30.28
N SER A 177 5.13 -17.75 31.41
CA SER A 177 6.33 -18.47 31.83
C SER A 177 6.72 -19.63 30.90
N LYS A 178 5.87 -20.00 29.92
CA LYS A 178 6.11 -21.09 28.98
C LYS A 178 6.34 -20.52 27.58
N VAL A 179 7.47 -20.89 26.98
CA VAL A 179 7.83 -20.48 25.61
C VAL A 179 6.75 -20.92 24.62
N GLY A 180 6.36 -20.01 23.73
CA GLY A 180 5.34 -20.25 22.70
C GLY A 180 3.89 -20.30 23.21
N ILE A 181 3.67 -20.03 24.51
CA ILE A 181 2.34 -19.92 25.10
C ILE A 181 2.13 -18.48 25.54
N TYR A 182 0.98 -17.93 25.15
CA TYR A 182 0.64 -16.52 25.36
C TYR A 182 -0.72 -16.38 26.04
N HIS A 183 -0.96 -15.22 26.64
CA HIS A 183 -2.31 -14.73 26.85
C HIS A 183 -2.66 -13.79 25.70
N LEU A 184 -3.88 -13.92 25.18
CA LEU A 184 -4.40 -13.10 24.10
C LEU A 184 -5.36 -12.09 24.70
N ARG A 185 -5.00 -10.81 24.62
CA ARG A 185 -5.80 -9.72 25.15
C ARG A 185 -6.42 -8.92 24.01
N SER A 186 -7.73 -8.68 24.07
CA SER A 186 -8.44 -7.84 23.10
C SER A 186 -7.96 -6.39 23.14
N ILE A 187 -8.19 -5.65 22.05
CA ILE A 187 -7.95 -4.21 22.03
C ILE A 187 -9.03 -3.52 22.87
N ASN A 188 -10.29 -3.86 22.61
CA ASN A 188 -11.42 -3.44 23.41
C ASN A 188 -11.60 -4.38 24.61
N GLN A 189 -11.18 -3.94 25.80
CA GLN A 189 -11.39 -4.70 27.05
C GLN A 189 -12.84 -4.67 27.54
N ALA A 190 -13.67 -3.75 27.01
CA ALA A 190 -15.09 -3.65 27.32
C ALA A 190 -15.97 -4.40 26.31
N THR A 191 -15.37 -5.23 25.42
CA THR A 191 -16.14 -6.05 24.48
C THR A 191 -17.14 -6.93 25.22
N VAL A 192 -18.36 -6.96 24.69
CA VAL A 192 -19.46 -7.80 25.20
C VAL A 192 -19.73 -9.01 24.29
N MET A 193 -19.10 -9.04 23.12
CA MET A 193 -19.35 -10.05 22.08
C MET A 193 -18.42 -11.27 22.19
N THR A 194 -17.25 -11.11 22.83
CA THR A 194 -16.25 -12.17 22.96
C THR A 194 -15.48 -12.07 24.27
N LYS A 195 -14.63 -13.06 24.56
CA LYS A 195 -13.77 -13.04 25.76
C LYS A 195 -12.66 -11.98 25.58
N PRO A 196 -12.55 -10.97 26.47
CA PRO A 196 -11.52 -9.94 26.38
C PRO A 196 -10.11 -10.47 26.67
N LEU A 197 -10.01 -11.57 27.41
CA LEU A 197 -8.75 -12.24 27.74
C LEU A 197 -8.90 -13.76 27.54
N ILE A 198 -8.03 -14.32 26.71
CA ILE A 198 -7.93 -15.78 26.49
C ILE A 198 -6.56 -16.22 26.98
N LYS A 199 -6.52 -17.16 27.93
CA LYS A 199 -5.28 -17.54 28.63
C LYS A 199 -4.68 -18.81 28.07
N ASN A 200 -3.36 -18.91 28.19
CA ASN A 200 -2.55 -20.10 27.92
C ASN A 200 -2.77 -20.72 26.53
N VAL A 201 -2.70 -19.89 25.49
CA VAL A 201 -2.94 -20.30 24.12
C VAL A 201 -1.62 -20.49 23.38
N ARG A 202 -1.53 -21.55 22.57
CA ARG A 202 -0.44 -21.74 21.61
C ARG A 202 -0.83 -21.08 20.28
N ILE A 203 0.10 -20.30 19.75
CA ILE A 203 -0.07 -19.59 18.49
C ILE A 203 0.64 -20.38 17.40
N LYS A 204 -0.06 -20.67 16.32
CA LYS A 204 0.48 -21.33 15.14
C LYS A 204 1.21 -20.34 14.24
N HIS A 205 0.58 -19.21 13.94
CA HIS A 205 1.19 -18.11 13.19
C HIS A 205 0.79 -16.75 13.78
N ALA A 206 1.67 -15.76 13.63
CA ALA A 206 1.41 -14.38 13.98
C ALA A 206 1.85 -13.46 12.85
N ALA A 207 1.15 -12.34 12.67
CA ALA A 207 1.45 -11.35 11.65
C ALA A 207 1.09 -9.93 12.13
N PRO A 208 1.98 -8.94 11.99
CA PRO A 208 1.62 -7.54 12.23
C PRO A 208 0.67 -7.04 11.15
N VAL A 209 -0.23 -6.13 11.50
CA VAL A 209 -1.12 -5.50 10.54
C VAL A 209 -0.31 -4.50 9.69
N ILE A 210 -0.12 -4.82 8.41
CA ILE A 210 0.58 -3.94 7.45
C ILE A 210 -0.33 -3.47 6.32
N TRP A 211 -1.51 -4.09 6.21
CA TRP A 211 -2.52 -3.78 5.21
C TRP A 211 -3.88 -3.76 5.87
N PHE A 212 -4.70 -2.80 5.46
CA PHE A 212 -5.99 -2.52 6.06
C PHE A 212 -6.93 -1.90 5.02
N ARG A 213 -8.20 -2.32 5.08
CA ARG A 213 -9.31 -1.73 4.35
C ARG A 213 -10.53 -1.62 5.24
N ARG A 214 -11.21 -0.47 5.10
CA ARG A 214 -12.49 -0.14 5.72
C ARG A 214 -13.37 0.49 4.66
N ARG A 215 -14.66 0.16 4.71
CA ARG A 215 -15.66 0.77 3.85
C ARG A 215 -15.72 2.28 4.11
N SER A 216 -15.86 3.06 3.05
CA SER A 216 -16.07 4.50 3.14
C SER A 216 -17.38 4.85 3.85
N LEU A 217 -18.39 3.96 3.77
CA LEU A 217 -19.66 4.06 4.48
C LEU A 217 -19.76 2.90 5.49
N GLY A 218 -19.42 3.19 6.76
CA GLY A 218 -19.38 2.24 7.87
C GLY A 218 -19.45 2.86 9.27
#